data_AF-A0A919P9G8-F1
#
_entry.id   AF-A0A919P9G8-F1
#
_cell.length_a   1.000
_cell.length_b   1.000
_cell.length_c   1.000
_cell.angle_alpha   90.00
_cell.angle_beta   90.00
_cell.angle_gamma   90.00
#
_symmetry.space_group_name_H-M   'P 1'
#
loop_
_entity.id
_entity.type
_entity.pdbx_description
1 polymer ?
#
loop_
_entity_poly.entity_id
_entity_poly.type
_entity_poly.pdbx_seq_one_letter_code
_entity_poly.pdbx_strand_id
1 'polypeptide(L)'
;MARSRTSARPVVVGAALALAAALSGCSVTNQITTELAYSASDGVRATLGDLTAENLMLVAEAADAPGALQGALTNRGDEPLTVSLALAGESERVRLDAGETVLLGGSEGEEIVFDAPGAPGATVDMTLSTGAAGEQTVPVPVLDGTLPEYRDLVPEEVVVVEEPLPIATASAEDTTEPGTEPGTGATAEPGTEPGADATTGTDSGSTGTEDSEQAGGTEG
;
A
#
# COMPACT_ATOMS: atom_id res chain seq x y z
N MET A 1 -55.28 -62.16 -44.32
CA MET A 1 -54.96 -61.42 -43.08
C MET A 1 -53.71 -60.57 -43.31
N ALA A 2 -53.85 -59.27 -43.54
CA ALA A 2 -52.72 -58.36 -43.59
C ALA A 2 -52.45 -57.82 -42.17
N ARG A 3 -51.31 -58.18 -41.58
CA ARG A 3 -50.90 -57.62 -40.28
C ARG A 3 -50.40 -56.19 -40.50
N SER A 4 -51.18 -55.23 -40.04
CA SER A 4 -50.75 -53.84 -39.82
C SER A 4 -49.48 -53.86 -38.97
N ARG A 5 -48.36 -53.43 -39.54
CA ARG A 5 -47.15 -53.15 -38.78
C ARG A 5 -47.33 -51.76 -38.18
N THR A 6 -47.87 -51.68 -36.97
CA THR A 6 -47.86 -50.43 -36.20
C THR A 6 -46.41 -49.97 -36.09
N SER A 7 -46.10 -48.82 -36.68
CA SER A 7 -44.77 -48.21 -36.60
C SER A 7 -44.49 -47.86 -35.15
N ALA A 8 -43.60 -48.61 -34.49
CA ALA A 8 -43.15 -48.32 -33.12
C ALA A 8 -42.19 -47.11 -33.05
N ARG A 9 -41.82 -46.55 -34.20
CA ARG A 9 -40.84 -45.46 -34.33
C ARG A 9 -41.13 -44.21 -33.49
N PRO A 10 -42.35 -43.64 -33.45
CA PRO A 10 -42.62 -42.45 -32.63
C PRO A 10 -42.51 -42.72 -31.13
N VAL A 11 -42.85 -43.92 -30.67
CA VAL A 11 -42.76 -44.31 -29.25
C VAL A 11 -41.30 -44.43 -28.81
N VAL A 12 -40.44 -45.02 -29.64
CA VAL A 12 -39.00 -45.16 -29.36
C VAL A 12 -38.30 -43.80 -29.32
N VAL A 13 -38.64 -42.89 -30.24
CA VAL A 13 -38.08 -41.53 -30.26
C VAL A 13 -38.52 -40.73 -29.03
N GLY A 14 -39.80 -40.80 -28.66
CA GLY A 14 -40.32 -40.13 -27.46
C GLY A 14 -39.66 -40.62 -26.17
N ALA A 15 -39.46 -41.93 -26.03
CA ALA A 15 -38.78 -42.52 -24.88
C ALA A 15 -37.31 -42.07 -24.78
N ALA A 16 -36.59 -42.06 -25.92
CA ALA A 16 -35.19 -41.64 -25.95
C ALA A 16 -35.00 -40.16 -25.54
N LEU A 17 -35.89 -39.27 -25.98
CA LEU A 17 -35.87 -37.86 -25.59
C LEU A 17 -36.19 -37.66 -24.11
N ALA A 18 -37.17 -38.40 -23.57
CA ALA A 18 -37.50 -38.34 -22.15
C ALA A 18 -36.33 -38.84 -21.27
N LEU A 19 -35.64 -39.90 -21.68
CA LEU A 19 -34.43 -40.39 -21.02
C LEU A 19 -33.30 -39.36 -21.07
N ALA A 20 -33.02 -38.75 -22.23
CA ALA A 20 -31.99 -37.73 -22.35
C ALA A 20 -32.28 -36.49 -21.48
N ALA A 21 -33.54 -36.06 -21.40
CA ALA A 21 -33.98 -34.97 -20.53
C ALA A 21 -33.83 -35.31 -19.04
N ALA A 22 -34.20 -36.54 -18.64
CA ALA A 22 -34.04 -37.00 -17.26
C ALA A 22 -32.56 -37.10 -16.84
N LEU A 23 -31.68 -37.57 -17.73
CA LEU A 23 -30.24 -37.67 -17.46
C LEU A 23 -29.54 -36.30 -17.44
N SER A 24 -29.96 -35.35 -18.30
CA SER A 24 -29.40 -33.99 -18.31
C SER A 24 -29.87 -33.11 -17.15
N GLY A 25 -31.00 -33.45 -16.49
CA GLY A 25 -31.48 -32.76 -15.30
C GLY A 25 -30.50 -32.74 -14.12
N CYS A 26 -29.64 -33.76 -13.99
CA CYS A 26 -28.57 -33.79 -12.99
C CYS A 26 -27.47 -32.74 -13.26
N SER A 27 -27.20 -32.44 -14.53
CA SER A 27 -26.20 -31.43 -14.92
C SER A 27 -26.69 -29.99 -14.74
N VAL A 28 -28.01 -29.78 -14.75
CA VAL A 28 -28.62 -28.45 -14.54
C VAL A 28 -28.77 -28.13 -13.05
N THR A 29 -28.93 -29.15 -12.21
CA THR A 29 -29.16 -28.97 -10.77
C THR A 29 -27.87 -28.97 -9.95
N ASN A 30 -26.79 -29.57 -10.46
CA ASN A 30 -25.47 -29.46 -9.83
C ASN A 30 -24.73 -28.23 -10.34
N GLN A 31 -24.27 -27.39 -9.40
CA GLN A 31 -23.30 -26.35 -9.69
C GLN A 31 -22.00 -27.01 -10.14
N ILE A 32 -21.41 -26.52 -11.24
CA ILE A 32 -20.11 -27.02 -11.69
C ILE A 32 -19.08 -26.55 -10.66
N THR A 33 -18.49 -27.48 -9.91
CA THR A 33 -17.56 -27.15 -8.81
C THR A 33 -16.39 -26.27 -9.25
N THR A 34 -15.97 -26.34 -10.53
CA THR A 34 -14.91 -25.49 -11.08
C THR A 34 -15.31 -24.01 -11.24
N GLU A 35 -16.60 -23.67 -11.14
CA GLU A 35 -17.09 -22.28 -11.19
C GLU A 35 -17.13 -21.63 -9.80
N LEU A 36 -16.87 -22.39 -8.73
CA LEU A 36 -16.81 -21.84 -7.38
C LEU A 36 -15.57 -20.96 -7.24
N ALA A 37 -15.78 -19.66 -7.08
CA ALA A 37 -14.71 -18.73 -6.72
C ALA A 37 -14.20 -19.07 -5.31
N TYR A 38 -12.91 -19.32 -5.19
CA TYR A 38 -12.21 -19.50 -3.92
C TYR A 38 -10.85 -18.80 -4.01
N SER A 39 -10.25 -18.47 -2.87
CA SER A 39 -8.87 -18.00 -2.82
C SER A 39 -7.94 -19.17 -3.09
N ALA A 40 -7.40 -19.25 -4.29
CA ALA A 40 -6.49 -20.34 -4.70
C ALA A 40 -5.03 -20.12 -4.28
N SER A 41 -4.76 -19.06 -3.51
CA SER A 41 -3.44 -18.64 -3.06
C SER A 41 -3.49 -18.36 -1.56
N ASP A 42 -2.38 -17.87 -1.02
CA ASP A 42 -2.20 -17.68 0.43
C ASP A 42 -2.91 -16.42 0.95
N GLY A 43 -3.29 -15.50 0.06
CA GLY A 43 -4.12 -14.36 0.36
C GLY A 43 -5.63 -14.60 0.18
N VAL A 44 -6.41 -13.55 0.38
CA VAL A 44 -7.87 -13.59 0.29
C VAL A 44 -8.42 -12.83 -0.91
N ARG A 45 -9.58 -13.28 -1.40
CA ARG A 45 -10.36 -12.61 -2.44
C ARG A 45 -11.54 -11.87 -1.83
N ALA A 46 -11.84 -10.68 -2.36
CA ALA A 46 -13.05 -9.93 -2.06
C ALA A 46 -13.62 -9.26 -3.31
N THR A 47 -14.93 -9.01 -3.30
CA THR A 47 -15.63 -8.29 -4.38
C THR A 47 -16.55 -7.25 -3.75
N LEU A 48 -16.39 -5.98 -4.16
CA LEU A 48 -17.15 -4.84 -3.67
C LEU A 48 -17.66 -4.00 -4.86
N GLY A 49 -18.91 -4.23 -5.27
CA GLY A 49 -19.42 -3.69 -6.53
C GLY A 49 -18.59 -4.19 -7.71
N ASP A 50 -18.05 -3.26 -8.49
CA ASP A 50 -17.19 -3.56 -9.63
C ASP A 50 -15.72 -3.80 -9.25
N LEU A 51 -15.33 -3.52 -8.00
CA LEU A 51 -14.01 -3.85 -7.50
C LEU A 51 -13.91 -5.35 -7.25
N THR A 52 -12.81 -5.96 -7.69
CA THR A 52 -12.35 -7.24 -7.17
C THR A 52 -10.94 -7.12 -6.67
N ALA A 53 -10.73 -7.50 -5.41
CA ALA A 53 -9.43 -7.69 -4.83
C ALA A 53 -9.09 -9.18 -4.83
N GLU A 54 -7.90 -9.53 -5.33
CA GLU A 54 -7.42 -10.90 -5.44
C GLU A 54 -6.10 -11.03 -4.68
N ASN A 55 -5.93 -12.16 -3.99
CA ASN A 55 -4.72 -12.51 -3.26
C ASN A 55 -4.23 -11.43 -2.27
N LEU A 56 -5.15 -10.80 -1.53
CA LEU A 56 -4.77 -9.84 -0.48
C LEU A 56 -4.11 -10.56 0.69
N MET A 57 -2.88 -10.17 1.03
CA MET A 57 -2.14 -10.62 2.21
C MET A 57 -1.14 -9.56 2.65
N LEU A 58 -0.79 -9.53 3.93
CA LEU A 58 0.25 -8.66 4.46
C LEU A 58 1.51 -9.47 4.73
N VAL A 59 2.68 -8.99 4.33
CA VAL A 59 3.96 -9.65 4.61
C VAL A 59 4.77 -8.77 5.57
N ALA A 60 5.07 -9.29 6.77
CA ALA A 60 5.76 -8.57 7.84
C ALA A 60 6.65 -9.52 8.66
N GLU A 61 7.70 -9.00 9.32
CA GLU A 61 8.53 -9.80 10.23
C GLU A 61 7.81 -10.14 11.55
N ALA A 62 6.98 -9.23 12.07
CA ALA A 62 6.36 -9.34 13.39
C ALA A 62 5.08 -8.49 13.49
N ALA A 63 4.38 -8.60 14.62
CA ALA A 63 3.35 -7.63 14.99
C ALA A 63 3.98 -6.24 15.20
N ASP A 64 3.24 -5.21 14.85
CA ASP A 64 3.62 -3.79 14.92
C ASP A 64 4.85 -3.42 14.07
N ALA A 65 5.35 -4.33 13.25
CA ALA A 65 6.42 -4.08 12.28
C ALA A 65 5.82 -3.60 10.94
N PRO A 66 6.60 -2.92 10.08
CA PRO A 66 6.17 -2.59 8.74
C PRO A 66 5.76 -3.85 7.96
N GLY A 67 4.57 -3.80 7.36
CA GLY A 67 3.98 -4.87 6.57
C GLY A 67 3.64 -4.42 5.16
N ALA A 68 4.20 -5.08 4.15
CA ALA A 68 3.88 -4.80 2.76
C ALA A 68 2.60 -5.52 2.35
N LEU A 69 1.62 -4.76 1.85
CA LEU A 69 0.40 -5.32 1.28
C LEU A 69 0.69 -5.91 -0.11
N GLN A 70 0.34 -7.18 -0.27
CA GLN A 70 0.43 -7.90 -1.54
C GLN A 70 -0.96 -8.17 -2.09
N GLY A 71 -1.07 -8.21 -3.42
CA GLY A 71 -2.28 -8.66 -4.10
C GLY A 71 -2.53 -7.94 -5.42
N ALA A 72 -3.79 -7.91 -5.85
CA ALA A 72 -4.20 -7.16 -7.02
C ALA A 72 -5.60 -6.59 -6.84
N LEU A 73 -5.80 -5.37 -7.33
CA LEU A 73 -7.11 -4.73 -7.43
C LEU A 73 -7.49 -4.67 -8.90
N THR A 74 -8.70 -5.09 -9.24
CA THR A 74 -9.23 -5.01 -10.61
C THR A 74 -10.56 -4.28 -10.60
N ASN A 75 -10.66 -3.25 -11.42
CA ASN A 75 -11.92 -2.57 -11.72
C ASN A 75 -12.60 -3.29 -12.89
N ARG A 76 -13.70 -3.99 -12.62
CA ARG A 76 -14.49 -4.71 -13.65
C ARG A 76 -15.58 -3.86 -14.30
N GLY A 77 -15.69 -2.59 -13.89
CA GLY A 77 -16.64 -1.64 -14.43
C GLY A 77 -16.11 -0.87 -15.64
N ASP A 78 -16.99 -0.07 -16.22
CA ASP A 78 -16.72 0.74 -17.41
C ASP A 78 -16.31 2.20 -17.09
N GLU A 79 -16.22 2.56 -15.79
CA GLU A 79 -15.85 3.90 -15.31
C GLU A 79 -14.67 3.82 -14.34
N PRO A 80 -13.84 4.88 -14.20
CA PRO A 80 -12.75 4.88 -13.24
C PRO A 80 -13.21 4.78 -11.78
N LEU A 81 -12.42 4.10 -10.96
CA LEU A 81 -12.68 3.79 -9.57
C LEU A 81 -11.51 4.22 -8.69
N THR A 82 -11.80 4.73 -7.49
CA THR A 82 -10.78 4.93 -6.45
C THR A 82 -11.14 4.06 -5.26
N VAL A 83 -10.18 3.24 -4.83
CA VAL A 83 -10.29 2.29 -3.75
C VAL A 83 -9.53 2.84 -2.55
N SER A 84 -10.17 2.91 -1.40
CA SER A 84 -9.50 3.12 -0.12
C SER A 84 -9.21 1.77 0.51
N LEU A 85 -7.97 1.57 0.95
CA LEU A 85 -7.50 0.42 1.70
C LEU A 85 -7.18 0.91 3.10
N ALA A 86 -7.96 0.50 4.10
CA ALA A 86 -7.77 0.94 5.48
C ALA A 86 -7.41 -0.23 6.39
N LEU A 87 -6.38 -0.04 7.22
CA LEU A 87 -5.90 -1.03 8.17
C LEU A 87 -5.47 -0.32 9.45
N ALA A 88 -5.93 -0.78 10.61
CA ALA A 88 -5.55 -0.25 11.93
C ALA A 88 -5.68 1.28 12.14
N GLY A 89 -6.52 1.96 11.34
CA GLY A 89 -6.71 3.42 11.40
C GLY A 89 -5.87 4.21 10.39
N GLU A 90 -4.94 3.55 9.70
CA GLU A 90 -4.24 4.06 8.53
C GLU A 90 -5.06 3.79 7.25
N SER A 91 -4.82 4.59 6.21
CA SER A 91 -5.51 4.40 4.93
C SER A 91 -4.70 4.84 3.74
N GLU A 92 -4.65 3.99 2.71
CA GLU A 92 -4.07 4.30 1.41
C GLU A 92 -5.13 4.31 0.30
N ARG A 93 -4.85 5.01 -0.80
CA ARG A 93 -5.78 5.12 -1.94
C ARG A 93 -5.14 4.71 -3.25
N VAL A 94 -5.78 3.77 -3.93
CA VAL A 94 -5.38 3.32 -5.26
C VAL A 94 -6.43 3.74 -6.28
N ARG A 95 -5.99 4.36 -7.37
CA ARG A 95 -6.87 4.71 -8.50
C ARG A 95 -6.73 3.68 -9.61
N LEU A 96 -7.86 3.26 -10.16
CA LEU A 96 -7.95 2.36 -11.29
C LEU A 96 -8.84 2.98 -12.37
N ASP A 97 -8.38 2.96 -13.61
CA ASP A 97 -9.22 3.24 -14.78
C ASP A 97 -10.19 2.07 -15.03
N ALA A 98 -11.10 2.25 -15.98
CA ALA A 98 -12.08 1.24 -16.36
C ALA A 98 -11.38 -0.02 -16.91
N GLY A 99 -11.74 -1.20 -16.38
CA GLY A 99 -11.11 -2.47 -16.78
C GLY A 99 -9.67 -2.67 -16.31
N GLU A 100 -9.09 -1.74 -15.55
CA GLU A 100 -7.69 -1.81 -15.13
C GLU A 100 -7.48 -2.80 -13.99
N THR A 101 -6.29 -3.43 -13.99
CA THR A 101 -5.76 -4.17 -12.85
C THR A 101 -4.49 -3.47 -12.35
N VAL A 102 -4.47 -3.12 -11.08
CA VAL A 102 -3.27 -2.63 -10.37
C VAL A 102 -2.76 -3.76 -9.48
N LEU A 103 -1.48 -4.10 -9.62
CA LEU A 103 -0.78 -5.02 -8.73
C LEU A 103 -0.32 -4.26 -7.48
N LEU A 104 -0.41 -4.90 -6.32
CA LEU A 104 0.06 -4.38 -5.04
C LEU A 104 1.27 -5.19 -4.59
N GLY A 105 2.35 -4.50 -4.24
CA GLY A 105 3.61 -5.11 -3.81
C GLY A 105 4.35 -5.87 -4.92
N GLY A 106 5.29 -6.73 -4.51
CA GLY A 106 6.22 -7.38 -5.42
C GLY A 106 7.14 -6.41 -6.16
N SER A 107 7.82 -6.90 -7.19
CA SER A 107 8.79 -6.10 -7.96
C SER A 107 8.16 -5.15 -9.00
N GLU A 108 6.89 -5.36 -9.34
CA GLU A 108 6.20 -4.66 -10.44
C GLU A 108 4.93 -3.91 -10.00
N GLY A 109 4.48 -4.10 -8.75
CA GLY A 109 3.26 -3.50 -8.22
C GLY A 109 3.51 -2.20 -7.45
N GLU A 110 2.40 -1.55 -7.09
CA GLU A 110 2.40 -0.38 -6.23
C GLU A 110 2.76 -0.79 -4.79
N GLU A 111 3.79 -0.15 -4.25
CA GLU A 111 4.23 -0.40 -2.88
C GLU A 111 3.28 0.27 -1.89
N ILE A 112 2.63 -0.56 -1.06
CA ILE A 112 1.72 -0.11 0.00
C ILE A 112 2.18 -0.80 1.28
N VAL A 113 2.54 0.00 2.28
CA VAL A 113 3.03 -0.47 3.57
C VAL A 113 2.14 0.07 4.67
N PHE A 114 1.80 -0.80 5.62
CA PHE A 114 1.08 -0.46 6.85
C PHE A 114 1.84 -1.03 8.04
N ASP A 115 1.61 -0.51 9.25
CA ASP A 115 2.03 -1.24 10.44
C ASP A 115 1.16 -2.51 10.59
N ALA A 116 1.78 -3.67 10.77
CA ALA A 116 1.06 -4.94 10.85
C ALA A 116 0.40 -5.12 12.23
N PRO A 117 -0.94 -5.02 12.38
CA PRO A 117 -1.57 -5.05 13.70
C PRO A 117 -1.60 -6.46 14.35
N GLY A 118 -1.05 -7.46 13.68
CA GLY A 118 -0.96 -8.83 14.15
C GLY A 118 0.31 -9.51 13.62
N ALA A 119 0.82 -10.48 14.38
CA ALA A 119 2.01 -11.23 14.00
C ALA A 119 1.74 -12.19 12.83
N PRO A 120 2.80 -12.66 12.12
CA PRO A 120 2.68 -13.72 11.13
C PRO A 120 1.87 -14.93 11.63
N GLY A 121 0.96 -15.42 10.79
CA GLY A 121 -0.04 -16.44 11.12
C GLY A 121 -1.36 -15.88 11.66
N ALA A 122 -1.44 -14.59 11.98
CA ALA A 122 -2.70 -13.93 12.33
C ALA A 122 -3.53 -13.56 11.09
N THR A 123 -4.74 -13.07 11.35
CA THR A 123 -5.62 -12.48 10.34
C THR A 123 -6.06 -11.11 10.84
N VAL A 124 -5.92 -10.10 10.00
CA VAL A 124 -6.17 -8.70 10.32
C VAL A 124 -7.31 -8.16 9.46
N ASP A 125 -8.13 -7.28 10.03
CA ASP A 125 -9.31 -6.74 9.35
C ASP A 125 -8.93 -5.53 8.51
N MET A 126 -8.83 -5.72 7.18
CA MET A 126 -8.65 -4.63 6.23
C MET A 126 -10.01 -4.19 5.69
N THR A 127 -10.27 -2.88 5.69
CA THR A 127 -11.50 -2.32 5.12
C THR A 127 -11.22 -1.79 3.72
N LEU A 128 -11.92 -2.35 2.73
CA LEU A 128 -11.96 -1.85 1.37
C LEU A 128 -13.14 -0.89 1.22
N SER A 129 -12.93 0.25 0.58
CA SER A 129 -13.99 1.23 0.38
C SER A 129 -13.95 1.84 -1.01
N THR A 130 -15.13 2.07 -1.59
CA THR A 130 -15.28 2.78 -2.86
C THR A 130 -16.44 3.76 -2.76
N GLY A 131 -16.36 4.89 -3.47
CA GLY A 131 -17.45 5.86 -3.50
C GLY A 131 -18.76 5.31 -4.08
N ALA A 132 -18.68 4.29 -4.94
CA ALA A 132 -19.84 3.73 -5.63
C ALA A 132 -20.52 2.58 -4.87
N ALA A 133 -19.77 1.73 -4.17
CA ALA A 133 -20.28 0.50 -3.56
C ALA A 133 -20.21 0.48 -2.01
N GLY A 134 -19.69 1.54 -1.38
CA GLY A 134 -19.58 1.62 0.08
C GLY A 134 -18.33 0.93 0.60
N GLU A 135 -18.44 0.20 1.70
CA GLU A 135 -17.30 -0.40 2.40
C GLU A 135 -17.51 -1.89 2.69
N GLN A 136 -16.42 -2.65 2.72
CA GLN A 136 -16.39 -4.06 3.09
C GLN A 136 -15.12 -4.37 3.87
N THR A 137 -15.27 -5.00 5.04
CA THR A 137 -14.14 -5.54 5.79
C THR A 137 -13.77 -6.94 5.30
N VAL A 138 -12.48 -7.18 5.13
CA VAL A 138 -11.89 -8.39 4.58
C VAL A 138 -10.82 -8.92 5.56
N PRO A 139 -10.90 -10.19 5.96
CA PRO A 139 -9.94 -10.80 6.87
C PRO A 139 -8.65 -11.18 6.13
N VAL A 140 -7.64 -10.32 6.17
CA VAL A 140 -6.37 -10.46 5.43
C VAL A 140 -5.33 -11.21 6.28
N PRO A 141 -4.73 -12.31 5.79
CA PRO A 141 -3.71 -13.03 6.53
C PRO A 141 -2.38 -12.26 6.58
N VAL A 142 -1.65 -12.43 7.68
CA VAL A 142 -0.28 -11.92 7.84
C VAL A 142 0.70 -13.08 7.67
N LEU A 143 1.67 -12.93 6.77
CA LEU A 143 2.73 -13.89 6.47
C LEU A 143 4.10 -13.29 6.81
N ASP A 144 5.13 -14.13 6.82
CA ASP A 144 6.53 -13.73 7.02
C ASP A 144 7.44 -14.18 5.87
N GLY A 145 8.69 -13.72 5.90
CA GLY A 145 9.75 -14.10 4.98
C GLY A 145 10.42 -15.43 5.30
N THR A 146 9.83 -16.32 6.11
CA THR A 146 10.49 -17.61 6.43
C THR A 146 10.54 -18.54 5.22
N LEU A 147 9.58 -18.40 4.29
CA LEU A 147 9.59 -19.07 3.00
C LEU A 147 10.40 -18.26 1.97
N PRO A 148 11.23 -18.92 1.15
CA PRO A 148 12.05 -18.24 0.14
C PRO A 148 11.28 -17.29 -0.77
N GLU A 149 10.03 -17.61 -1.08
CA GLU A 149 9.17 -16.86 -1.99
C GLU A 149 8.69 -15.51 -1.42
N TYR A 150 8.73 -15.33 -0.10
CA TYR A 150 8.25 -14.12 0.59
C TYR A 150 9.38 -13.24 1.16
N ARG A 151 10.62 -13.73 1.15
CA ARG A 151 11.78 -13.03 1.72
C ARG A 151 11.96 -11.62 1.22
N ASP A 152 11.87 -11.45 -0.10
CA ASP A 152 12.09 -10.16 -0.75
C ASP A 152 10.87 -9.23 -0.65
N LEU A 153 9.78 -9.69 -0.02
CA LEU A 153 8.55 -8.92 0.18
C LEU A 153 8.42 -8.36 1.59
N VAL A 154 9.31 -8.77 2.51
CA VAL A 154 9.32 -8.20 3.87
C VAL A 154 9.96 -6.82 3.81
N PRO A 155 9.27 -5.75 4.26
CA PRO A 155 9.86 -4.42 4.27
C PRO A 155 11.12 -4.37 5.14
N GLU A 156 12.14 -3.64 4.69
CA GLU A 156 13.29 -3.35 5.53
C GLU A 156 12.89 -2.32 6.61
N GLU A 157 13.10 -2.64 7.90
CA GLU A 157 12.98 -1.64 8.96
C GLU A 157 14.04 -0.57 8.77
N VAL A 158 13.63 0.62 8.34
CA VAL A 158 14.51 1.78 8.31
C VAL A 158 14.67 2.30 9.74
N VAL A 159 15.64 1.77 10.46
CA VAL A 159 15.98 2.26 11.80
C VAL A 159 16.61 3.65 11.64
N VAL A 160 15.81 4.70 11.82
CA VAL A 160 16.33 6.07 11.93
C VAL A 160 17.03 6.17 13.28
N VAL A 161 18.33 5.94 13.29
CA VAL A 161 19.17 6.26 14.43
C VAL A 161 19.22 7.78 14.48
N GLU A 162 18.33 8.39 15.27
CA GLU A 162 18.52 9.79 15.63
C GLU A 162 19.91 9.89 16.23
N GLU A 163 20.69 10.84 15.73
CA GLU A 163 22.05 11.12 16.14
C GLU A 163 22.00 12.13 17.31
N PRO A 164 22.31 11.71 18.55
CA PRO A 164 22.20 12.60 19.70
C PRO A 164 22.97 13.90 19.62
N LEU A 165 22.35 14.93 20.16
CA LEU A 165 22.94 16.25 20.23
C LEU A 165 24.25 16.18 21.07
N PRO A 166 25.38 16.73 20.58
CA PRO A 166 26.63 16.70 21.33
C PRO A 166 26.46 17.43 22.65
N ILE A 167 26.66 16.70 23.75
CA ILE A 167 26.62 17.25 25.11
C ILE A 167 27.87 18.12 25.29
N ALA A 168 27.70 19.44 25.20
CA ALA A 168 28.76 20.40 25.48
C ALA A 168 29.23 20.24 26.94
N THR A 169 30.41 19.66 27.12
CA THR A 169 31.15 19.66 28.38
C THR A 169 31.69 21.08 28.61
N ALA A 170 31.01 21.86 29.44
CA ALA A 170 31.56 23.11 29.97
C ALA A 170 32.38 22.80 31.23
N SER A 171 33.70 22.65 31.06
CA SER A 171 34.66 22.83 32.16
C SER A 171 34.73 24.32 32.52
N ALA A 172 34.60 24.61 33.82
CA ALA A 172 34.82 25.93 34.41
C ALA A 172 36.27 26.43 34.18
N GLU A 173 36.52 27.74 34.24
CA GLU A 173 37.39 28.43 35.22
C GLU A 173 37.36 29.98 35.02
N ASP A 174 37.12 30.68 36.14
CA ASP A 174 37.74 31.93 36.65
C ASP A 174 37.72 33.30 35.90
N THR A 175 37.45 34.35 36.69
CA THR A 175 38.05 35.72 36.71
C THR A 175 37.07 36.92 36.60
N THR A 176 36.71 37.43 37.80
CA THR A 176 36.77 38.85 38.26
C THR A 176 35.97 39.98 37.56
N GLU A 177 34.96 40.47 38.31
CA GLU A 177 34.52 41.86 38.63
C GLU A 177 34.61 43.07 37.65
N PRO A 178 33.82 44.16 37.91
CA PRO A 178 33.19 44.98 36.89
C PRO A 178 33.79 46.40 36.72
N GLY A 179 33.32 47.09 35.68
CA GLY A 179 33.00 48.53 35.79
C GLY A 179 33.59 49.48 34.76
N THR A 180 32.68 50.31 34.21
CA THR A 180 32.87 51.73 33.85
C THR A 180 33.02 52.08 32.35
N GLU A 181 31.92 52.64 31.82
CA GLU A 181 31.76 53.55 30.66
C GLU A 181 32.69 54.80 30.71
N PRO A 182 32.52 55.87 29.90
CA PRO A 182 32.39 56.02 28.44
C PRO A 182 33.35 57.13 27.89
N GLY A 183 33.30 57.41 26.59
CA GLY A 183 33.79 58.68 26.00
C GLY A 183 33.80 58.60 24.48
N THR A 184 32.78 59.13 23.76
CA THR A 184 32.58 60.54 23.37
C THR A 184 33.58 61.06 22.34
N GLY A 185 33.04 61.47 21.18
CA GLY A 185 33.67 62.34 20.18
C GLY A 185 33.25 61.90 18.77
N ALA A 186 32.16 62.41 18.17
CA ALA A 186 32.07 63.72 17.49
C ALA A 186 33.18 63.86 16.41
N THR A 187 33.01 64.35 15.19
CA THR A 187 31.93 64.97 14.38
C THR A 187 32.61 65.34 13.05
N ALA A 188 31.83 65.54 11.98
CA ALA A 188 32.14 66.31 10.76
C ALA A 188 33.04 65.62 9.69
N GLU A 189 32.86 65.78 8.38
CA GLU A 189 31.84 66.35 7.48
C GLU A 189 32.32 66.01 6.02
N PRO A 190 31.72 66.47 4.89
CA PRO A 190 31.40 65.62 3.74
C PRO A 190 32.11 65.98 2.41
N GLY A 191 31.72 65.26 1.33
CA GLY A 191 32.04 65.52 -0.08
C GLY A 191 32.44 64.20 -0.76
N THR A 192 31.98 63.77 -1.94
CA THR A 192 31.53 64.47 -3.14
C THR A 192 30.93 63.42 -4.10
N GLU A 193 29.84 63.76 -4.82
CA GLU A 193 29.22 63.06 -5.97
C GLU A 193 30.18 62.95 -7.21
N PRO A 194 29.79 62.42 -8.40
CA PRO A 194 28.86 61.33 -8.76
C PRO A 194 29.37 60.43 -9.94
N GLY A 195 28.55 59.44 -10.32
CA GLY A 195 28.52 58.81 -11.65
C GLY A 195 29.08 57.38 -11.71
N ALA A 196 28.66 56.47 -12.56
CA ALA A 196 27.54 56.36 -13.51
C ALA A 196 27.50 54.87 -13.95
N ASP A 197 26.30 54.41 -14.33
CA ASP A 197 26.01 53.40 -15.37
C ASP A 197 26.46 51.92 -15.27
N ALA A 198 25.76 51.11 -16.07
CA ALA A 198 25.97 49.71 -16.47
C ALA A 198 25.62 48.60 -15.44
N THR A 199 24.42 48.02 -15.49
CA THR A 199 23.90 46.96 -16.40
C THR A 199 24.38 45.53 -16.08
N THR A 200 23.37 44.66 -15.90
CA THR A 200 23.28 43.25 -16.33
C THR A 200 24.30 42.24 -15.80
N GLY A 201 23.78 41.13 -15.25
CA GLY A 201 24.52 39.88 -15.23
C GLY A 201 24.06 38.91 -14.15
N THR A 202 23.02 38.14 -14.47
CA THR A 202 22.77 36.79 -13.96
C THR A 202 24.06 35.97 -13.88
N ASP A 203 24.35 35.31 -12.77
CA ASP A 203 24.59 33.86 -12.72
C ASP A 203 24.67 33.33 -11.28
N SER A 204 24.28 32.08 -11.21
CA SER A 204 24.07 31.08 -10.20
C SER A 204 25.26 30.77 -9.28
N GLY A 205 24.91 30.00 -8.24
CA GLY A 205 25.83 29.21 -7.43
C GLY A 205 25.81 29.68 -5.99
N SER A 206 25.87 28.83 -4.98
CA SER A 206 26.05 27.39 -4.88
C SER A 206 26.11 27.13 -3.37
N THR A 207 26.03 25.86 -2.97
CA THR A 207 26.44 25.32 -1.66
C THR A 207 25.54 25.75 -0.49
N GLY A 208 25.11 24.87 0.39
CA GLY A 208 25.70 23.67 0.99
C GLY A 208 25.04 23.60 2.39
N THR A 209 24.92 22.50 3.12
CA THR A 209 25.99 21.66 3.67
C THR A 209 25.41 21.16 5.01
N GLU A 210 25.61 19.87 5.28
CA GLU A 210 25.75 19.19 6.59
C GLU A 210 24.51 19.10 7.53
N ASP A 211 24.05 17.90 7.92
CA ASP A 211 24.69 16.83 8.73
C ASP A 211 24.57 17.13 10.24
N SER A 212 23.99 16.22 11.00
CA SER A 212 23.87 16.30 12.46
C SER A 212 24.06 14.92 13.08
N GLU A 213 25.33 14.60 13.33
CA GLU A 213 25.88 13.72 14.38
C GLU A 213 25.35 14.07 15.80
N GLN A 214 25.29 13.21 16.84
CA GLN A 214 25.53 11.78 17.10
C GLN A 214 25.40 11.42 18.63
N ALA A 215 24.88 10.21 18.90
CA ALA A 215 25.04 9.29 20.04
C ALA A 215 24.67 9.54 21.55
N GLY A 216 24.06 8.48 22.10
CA GLY A 216 24.06 8.05 23.51
C GLY A 216 23.17 8.84 24.47
N GLY A 217 22.40 8.26 25.39
CA GLY A 217 22.51 6.93 26.00
C GLY A 217 23.22 6.99 27.36
N THR A 218 22.75 6.16 28.30
CA THR A 218 23.21 5.87 29.69
C THR A 218 22.55 6.71 30.79
N GLU A 219 21.57 6.18 31.52
CA GLU A 219 21.59 5.16 32.60
C GLU A 219 21.80 5.78 34.00
N GLY A 220 20.82 5.51 34.87
CA GLY A 220 20.77 5.85 36.29
C GLY A 220 19.42 5.49 36.88
#